data_AF-A0A8T2RU19-F1
#
_entry.id   AF-A0A8T2RU19-F1
#
_cell.length_a   1.000
_cell.length_b   1.000
_cell.length_c   1.000
_cell.angle_alpha   90.00
_cell.angle_beta   90.00
_cell.angle_gamma   90.00
#
_symmetry.space_group_name_H-M   'P 1'
#
loop_
_entity.id
_entity.type
_entity.pdbx_description
1 polymer ?
#
loop_
_entity_poly.entity_id
_entity_poly.type
_entity_poly.pdbx_seq_one_letter_code
_entity_poly.pdbx_strand_id
1 'polypeptide(L)'
;MEIGLRGPCNVFGHPSDQTLDLLNKELSKWDNNNQKVTKIVFGHFPTSFIAGTEDGKRPEELFGRHNILAYICGHLHYQFGKKLFKYHMLNDGKEFWEWELGDWKENRVARILAIDNGHASFLDLDLLGMKELDTGHELLESKDFILITYPLDAQKMQRQGYALNGSVNDFVRALVFTQREVTSAKAVVYDFPCCPENPSEEFMLEQLSVDVDNTYYFAAPLNLSGYYGTSRNRFLLKVVAFDSSGKQIESDLRLFSSDGCIEKLRWSWSEYFCMDFVLEALYPLFLRAAFFMLLGFLIAPKLYVFFVLKKGLTFGPSQKKKSPSTWNDINEVIAYIENASTTTWLMELILVLYLMFMPWFWGSIFGDSYPLGSMSVRGWSVNNLSSLGLKQGLGVPDVMVIVLPFLYHILLPLFVFIYALHAERAFVCIHMRNDKHRKSMEADKSVEPYSCKVCARWSRKALLFICLGVLCLHAQVDTFVAIVIIIFHRYLFFPSECLLFRRSSKMSPQQLVCNEF
;
A
#
# COMPACT_ATOMS: atom_id res chain seq x y z
N MET A 1 -16.09 24.98 18.06
CA MET A 1 -15.51 23.87 17.28
C MET A 1 -14.03 23.83 17.61
N GLU A 2 -13.60 22.80 18.32
CA GLU A 2 -12.17 22.57 18.51
C GLU A 2 -11.53 22.17 17.18
N ILE A 3 -10.31 22.66 16.97
CA ILE A 3 -9.54 22.54 15.73
C ILE A 3 -8.64 21.32 15.88
N GLY A 4 -8.66 20.40 14.92
CA GLY A 4 -7.81 19.20 14.88
C GLY A 4 -7.75 18.62 13.47
N LEU A 5 -6.80 17.71 13.23
CA LEU A 5 -6.73 16.94 11.99
C LEU A 5 -8.03 16.14 11.84
N ARG A 6 -8.80 16.42 10.78
CA ARG A 6 -10.09 15.76 10.49
C ARG A 6 -9.94 14.51 9.61
N GLY A 7 -8.70 14.12 9.29
CA GLY A 7 -8.41 12.89 8.55
C GLY A 7 -8.20 11.72 9.50
N PRO A 8 -8.58 10.48 9.11
CA PRO A 8 -8.27 9.30 9.91
C PRO A 8 -6.75 9.10 9.97
N CYS A 9 -6.20 9.06 11.19
CA CYS A 9 -4.78 8.73 11.41
C CYS A 9 -4.52 7.21 11.44
N ASN A 10 -5.56 6.39 11.23
CA ASN A 10 -5.49 4.94 11.35
C ASN A 10 -5.27 4.33 9.95
N VAL A 11 -4.04 3.94 9.67
CA VAL A 11 -3.67 3.20 8.44
C VAL A 11 -4.07 1.74 8.55
N PHE A 12 -3.98 1.15 9.75
CA PHE A 12 -4.30 -0.24 9.98
C PHE A 12 -5.53 -0.40 10.90
N GLY A 13 -6.29 -1.46 10.66
CA GLY A 13 -7.36 -1.91 11.53
C GLY A 13 -6.83 -2.78 12.67
N HIS A 14 -7.30 -2.54 13.89
CA HIS A 14 -6.92 -3.30 15.08
C HIS A 14 -8.15 -3.96 15.71
N PRO A 15 -8.57 -5.14 15.22
CA PRO A 15 -9.65 -5.88 15.85
C PRO A 15 -9.20 -6.38 17.23
N SER A 16 -10.13 -6.42 18.17
CA SER A 16 -9.96 -7.13 19.44
C SER A 16 -10.47 -8.57 19.33
N ASP A 17 -9.98 -9.46 20.21
CA ASP A 17 -10.48 -10.83 20.31
C ASP A 17 -12.01 -10.87 20.50
N GLN A 18 -12.54 -9.98 21.33
CA GLN A 18 -13.98 -9.84 21.55
C GLN A 18 -14.74 -9.49 20.25
N THR A 19 -14.15 -8.67 19.38
CA THR A 19 -14.77 -8.27 18.10
C THR A 19 -14.86 -9.46 17.16
N LEU A 20 -13.78 -10.25 17.04
CA LEU A 20 -13.78 -11.44 16.21
C LEU A 20 -14.70 -12.54 16.77
N ASP A 21 -14.77 -12.70 18.08
CA ASP A 21 -15.66 -13.68 18.72
C ASP A 21 -17.14 -13.32 18.51
N LEU A 22 -17.49 -12.02 18.53
CA LEU A 22 -18.83 -11.54 18.18
C LEU A 22 -19.16 -11.83 16.71
N LEU A 23 -18.24 -11.52 15.80
CA LEU A 23 -18.42 -11.78 14.36
C LEU A 23 -18.58 -13.29 14.08
N ASN A 24 -17.79 -14.12 14.76
CA ASN A 24 -17.92 -15.59 14.71
C ASN A 24 -19.30 -16.05 15.16
N LYS A 25 -19.80 -15.48 16.27
CA LYS A 25 -21.14 -15.79 16.76
C LYS A 25 -22.23 -15.41 15.73
N GLU A 26 -22.13 -14.24 15.10
CA GLU A 26 -23.11 -13.80 14.10
C GLU A 26 -23.09 -14.68 12.84
N LEU A 27 -21.91 -15.01 12.31
CA LEU A 27 -21.78 -15.88 11.14
C LEU A 27 -22.24 -17.32 11.43
N SER A 28 -21.98 -17.83 12.64
CA SER A 28 -22.35 -19.19 13.03
C SER A 28 -23.85 -19.47 13.01
N LYS A 29 -24.69 -18.44 13.18
CA LYS A 29 -26.16 -18.55 13.07
C LYS A 29 -26.61 -19.08 11.71
N TRP A 30 -25.78 -18.87 10.69
CA TRP A 30 -26.08 -19.21 9.30
C TRP A 30 -25.34 -20.45 8.80
N ASP A 31 -24.53 -21.11 9.63
CA ASP A 31 -23.77 -22.31 9.23
C ASP A 31 -24.66 -23.56 9.14
N ASN A 32 -25.63 -23.69 10.05
CA ASN A 32 -26.50 -24.87 10.17
C ASN A 32 -27.90 -24.65 9.58
N ASN A 33 -28.07 -23.65 8.71
CA ASN A 33 -29.35 -23.39 8.08
C ASN A 33 -29.59 -24.39 6.93
N ASN A 34 -30.78 -24.99 6.87
CA ASN A 34 -31.16 -25.90 5.77
C ASN A 34 -31.33 -25.15 4.43
N GLN A 35 -31.44 -23.82 4.45
CA GLN A 35 -31.47 -22.98 3.27
C GLN A 35 -30.06 -22.60 2.81
N LYS A 36 -29.84 -22.57 1.49
CA LYS A 36 -28.59 -22.05 0.92
C LYS A 36 -28.53 -20.53 1.16
N VAL A 37 -27.66 -20.10 2.06
CA VAL A 37 -27.43 -18.68 2.38
C VAL A 37 -26.12 -18.21 1.77
N THR A 38 -26.16 -17.13 0.99
CA THR A 38 -24.97 -16.43 0.52
C THR A 38 -24.54 -15.41 1.58
N LYS A 39 -23.33 -15.59 2.13
CA LYS A 39 -22.78 -14.69 3.15
C LYS A 39 -21.78 -13.74 2.49
N ILE A 40 -21.99 -12.45 2.67
CA ILE A 40 -21.07 -11.39 2.25
C ILE A 40 -20.75 -10.56 3.49
N VAL A 41 -19.46 -10.37 3.77
CA VAL A 41 -19.00 -9.57 4.91
C VAL A 41 -18.50 -8.24 4.40
N PHE A 42 -18.82 -7.17 5.12
CA PHE A 42 -18.37 -5.82 4.79
C PHE A 42 -17.45 -5.28 5.90
N GLY A 43 -16.37 -4.63 5.51
CA GLY A 43 -15.47 -3.96 6.44
C GLY A 43 -14.77 -2.77 5.81
N HIS A 44 -14.08 -1.98 6.63
CA HIS A 44 -13.38 -0.79 6.12
C HIS A 44 -12.02 -1.15 5.51
N PHE A 45 -11.19 -1.90 6.23
CA PHE A 45 -9.80 -2.19 5.84
C PHE A 45 -9.71 -3.49 5.02
N PRO A 46 -8.85 -3.55 3.99
CA PRO A 46 -8.44 -4.81 3.40
C PRO A 46 -7.75 -5.68 4.45
N THR A 47 -7.78 -6.99 4.27
CA THR A 47 -7.22 -7.95 5.22
C THR A 47 -5.71 -7.77 5.40
N SER A 48 -4.99 -7.33 4.36
CA SER A 48 -3.58 -6.97 4.45
C SER A 48 -3.30 -5.72 5.32
N PHE A 49 -4.33 -4.91 5.58
CA PHE A 49 -4.30 -3.74 6.46
C PHE A 49 -4.99 -4.01 7.81
N ILE A 50 -5.30 -5.26 8.14
CA ILE A 50 -5.82 -5.65 9.44
C ILE A 50 -4.73 -6.36 10.23
N ALA A 51 -4.41 -5.84 11.41
CA ALA A 51 -3.51 -6.48 12.35
C ALA A 51 -4.19 -7.69 13.02
N GLY A 52 -3.39 -8.64 13.51
CA GLY A 52 -3.89 -9.68 14.38
C GLY A 52 -4.44 -9.11 15.69
N THR A 53 -5.40 -9.81 16.29
CA THR A 53 -5.93 -9.49 17.63
C THR A 53 -4.86 -9.68 18.71
N GLU A 54 -5.23 -9.44 19.97
CA GLU A 54 -4.34 -9.63 21.10
C GLU A 54 -3.84 -11.08 21.24
N ASP A 55 -4.62 -12.08 20.82
CA ASP A 55 -4.23 -13.50 20.75
C ASP A 55 -3.67 -13.90 19.36
N GLY A 56 -3.48 -12.94 18.45
CA GLY A 56 -2.94 -13.18 17.10
C GLY A 56 -3.95 -13.77 16.11
N LYS A 57 -5.25 -13.75 16.43
CA LYS A 57 -6.30 -14.21 15.52
C LYS A 57 -6.45 -13.24 14.35
N ARG A 58 -6.77 -13.77 13.18
CA ARG A 58 -6.97 -13.02 11.94
C ARG A 58 -8.37 -13.25 11.38
N PRO A 59 -9.04 -12.22 10.81
CA PRO A 59 -10.39 -12.37 10.25
C PRO A 59 -10.44 -13.34 9.05
N GLU A 60 -9.36 -13.51 8.30
CA GLU A 60 -9.29 -14.41 7.14
C GLU A 60 -9.60 -15.87 7.52
N GLU A 61 -9.09 -16.33 8.68
CA GLU A 61 -9.38 -17.67 9.20
C GLU A 61 -10.88 -17.84 9.53
N LEU A 62 -11.49 -16.77 10.05
CA LEU A 62 -12.90 -16.74 10.39
C LEU A 62 -13.79 -16.74 9.14
N PHE A 63 -13.44 -15.91 8.16
CA PHE A 63 -14.12 -15.82 6.86
C PHE A 63 -14.11 -17.15 6.12
N GLY A 64 -12.93 -17.79 6.06
CA GLY A 64 -12.78 -19.14 5.55
C GLY A 64 -13.68 -20.12 6.30
N ARG A 65 -13.58 -20.17 7.64
CA ARG A 65 -14.35 -21.09 8.50
C ARG A 65 -15.86 -21.07 8.22
N HIS A 66 -16.44 -19.89 8.03
CA HIS A 66 -17.87 -19.71 7.79
C HIS A 66 -18.28 -19.79 6.32
N ASN A 67 -17.34 -20.10 5.42
CA ASN A 67 -17.53 -20.23 3.98
C ASN A 67 -18.24 -19.01 3.37
N ILE A 68 -17.75 -17.80 3.71
CA ILE A 68 -18.30 -16.59 3.11
C ILE A 68 -18.01 -16.57 1.61
N LEU A 69 -18.88 -15.93 0.83
CA LEU A 69 -18.66 -15.76 -0.60
C LEU A 69 -17.56 -14.73 -0.84
N ALA A 70 -17.73 -13.55 -0.24
CA ALA A 70 -16.77 -12.46 -0.35
C ALA A 70 -16.72 -11.59 0.89
N TYR A 71 -15.54 -11.03 1.12
CA TYR A 71 -15.28 -9.89 1.98
C TYR A 71 -15.14 -8.64 1.11
N ILE A 72 -16.02 -7.67 1.30
CA ILE A 72 -16.00 -6.39 0.61
C ILE A 72 -15.37 -5.36 1.54
N CYS A 73 -14.31 -4.70 1.07
CA CYS A 73 -13.54 -3.75 1.85
C CYS A 73 -13.36 -2.41 1.11
N GLY A 74 -12.76 -1.42 1.77
CA GLY A 74 -12.43 -0.13 1.19
C GLY A 74 -11.04 0.34 1.63
N HIS A 75 -10.95 1.57 2.14
CA HIS A 75 -9.75 2.21 2.70
C HIS A 75 -8.66 2.63 1.70
N LEU A 76 -8.44 1.90 0.61
CA LEU A 76 -7.31 2.17 -0.30
C LEU A 76 -7.67 3.03 -1.50
N HIS A 77 -8.96 3.21 -1.80
CA HIS A 77 -9.43 4.21 -2.74
C HIS A 77 -8.67 4.19 -4.09
N TYR A 78 -8.49 3.00 -4.69
CA TYR A 78 -7.75 2.82 -5.96
C TYR A 78 -6.28 3.31 -5.98
N GLN A 79 -5.73 3.73 -4.85
CA GLN A 79 -4.35 4.26 -4.77
C GLN A 79 -3.31 3.25 -5.21
N PHE A 80 -3.56 1.97 -4.94
CA PHE A 80 -2.67 0.86 -5.29
C PHE A 80 -3.08 0.17 -6.59
N GLY A 81 -4.15 0.60 -7.24
CA GLY A 81 -4.68 0.02 -8.49
C GLY A 81 -6.18 -0.22 -8.42
N LYS A 82 -6.78 -0.55 -9.58
CA LYS A 82 -8.23 -0.85 -9.69
C LYS A 82 -8.53 -2.34 -9.47
N LYS A 83 -7.51 -3.20 -9.43
CA LYS A 83 -7.66 -4.67 -9.37
C LYS A 83 -7.22 -5.23 -8.03
N LEU A 84 -7.63 -4.57 -6.95
CA LEU A 84 -7.41 -5.00 -5.58
C LEU A 84 -8.43 -6.09 -5.21
N PHE A 85 -8.30 -7.23 -5.89
CA PHE A 85 -9.08 -8.44 -5.67
C PHE A 85 -8.15 -9.57 -5.30
N LYS A 86 -8.41 -10.25 -4.18
CA LYS A 86 -7.60 -11.38 -3.74
C LYS A 86 -8.48 -12.60 -3.52
N TYR A 87 -8.03 -13.73 -4.05
CA TYR A 87 -8.62 -15.02 -3.75
C TYR A 87 -7.89 -15.65 -2.58
N HIS A 88 -8.62 -15.93 -1.50
CA HIS A 88 -8.08 -16.57 -0.31
C HIS A 88 -8.39 -18.05 -0.34
N MET A 89 -7.35 -18.89 -0.26
CA MET A 89 -7.45 -20.33 -0.10
C MET A 89 -6.80 -20.74 1.21
N LEU A 90 -7.59 -21.32 2.11
CA LEU A 90 -7.10 -21.85 3.38
C LEU A 90 -6.71 -23.32 3.22
N ASN A 91 -5.83 -23.79 4.11
CA ASN A 91 -5.26 -25.15 4.07
C ASN A 91 -6.31 -26.27 4.16
N ASP A 92 -7.52 -25.97 4.65
CA ASP A 92 -8.63 -26.90 4.79
C ASP A 92 -9.59 -26.89 3.58
N GLY A 93 -9.18 -26.28 2.46
CA GLY A 93 -9.98 -26.18 1.24
C GLY A 93 -11.08 -25.15 1.31
N LYS A 94 -11.13 -24.33 2.36
CA LYS A 94 -12.07 -23.21 2.47
C LYS A 94 -11.55 -22.01 1.69
N GLU A 95 -12.48 -21.26 1.12
CA GLU A 95 -12.16 -20.23 0.14
C GLU A 95 -13.12 -19.06 0.22
N PHE A 96 -12.62 -17.85 -0.06
CA PHE A 96 -13.45 -16.67 -0.23
C PHE A 96 -12.73 -15.62 -1.10
N TRP A 97 -13.50 -14.72 -1.68
CA TRP A 97 -12.94 -13.55 -2.37
C TRP A 97 -12.82 -12.35 -1.44
N GLU A 98 -11.77 -11.58 -1.58
CA GLU A 98 -11.67 -10.23 -1.04
C GLU A 98 -11.74 -9.23 -2.19
N TRP A 99 -12.65 -8.26 -2.08
CA TRP A 99 -12.85 -7.22 -3.07
C TRP A 99 -12.79 -5.83 -2.44
N GLU A 100 -11.73 -5.08 -2.74
CA GLU A 100 -11.70 -3.66 -2.43
C GLU A 100 -12.67 -2.91 -3.35
N LEU A 101 -13.43 -1.99 -2.75
CA LEU A 101 -14.35 -1.11 -3.43
C LEU A 101 -13.60 0.06 -4.03
N GLY A 102 -14.03 0.45 -5.23
CA GLY A 102 -13.48 1.62 -5.86
C GLY A 102 -13.69 2.92 -5.10
N ASP A 103 -12.96 3.93 -5.54
CA ASP A 103 -12.90 5.20 -4.87
C ASP A 103 -14.03 6.14 -5.28
N TRP A 104 -14.99 6.36 -4.39
CA TRP A 104 -16.01 7.40 -4.59
C TRP A 104 -15.46 8.82 -4.45
N LYS A 105 -14.45 9.04 -3.61
CA LYS A 105 -14.02 10.37 -3.18
C LYS A 105 -13.33 11.11 -4.32
N GLU A 106 -12.31 10.51 -4.92
CA GLU A 106 -11.60 11.12 -6.05
C GLU A 106 -12.07 10.54 -7.36
N ASN A 107 -12.02 9.21 -7.51
CA ASN A 107 -12.30 8.54 -8.78
C ASN A 107 -13.80 8.37 -9.12
N ARG A 108 -14.70 8.77 -8.20
CA ARG A 108 -16.16 8.66 -8.34
C ARG A 108 -16.62 7.30 -8.86
N VAL A 109 -16.09 6.23 -8.28
CA VAL A 109 -16.45 4.87 -8.67
C VAL A 109 -17.56 4.32 -7.79
N ALA A 110 -18.56 3.68 -8.40
CA ALA A 110 -19.62 2.97 -7.70
C ALA A 110 -19.65 1.51 -8.14
N ARG A 111 -19.78 0.57 -7.20
CA ARG A 111 -19.93 -0.86 -7.52
C ARG A 111 -21.39 -1.27 -7.46
N ILE A 112 -21.85 -1.94 -8.51
CA ILE A 112 -23.14 -2.66 -8.51
C ILE A 112 -22.83 -4.13 -8.33
N LEU A 113 -23.42 -4.74 -7.31
CA LEU A 113 -23.28 -6.15 -6.96
C LEU A 113 -24.62 -6.85 -7.17
N ALA A 114 -24.62 -7.93 -7.96
CA ALA A 114 -25.78 -8.78 -8.16
C ALA A 114 -25.54 -10.17 -7.56
N ILE A 115 -26.54 -10.67 -6.82
CA ILE A 115 -26.58 -12.05 -6.32
C ILE A 115 -27.61 -12.83 -7.14
N ASP A 116 -27.15 -13.87 -7.82
CA ASP A 116 -27.93 -14.66 -8.75
C ASP A 116 -27.72 -16.15 -8.44
N ASN A 117 -28.77 -16.80 -7.92
CA ASN A 117 -28.75 -18.22 -7.53
C ASN A 117 -27.58 -18.62 -6.62
N GLY A 118 -27.18 -17.70 -5.74
CA GLY A 118 -26.10 -17.88 -4.78
C GLY A 118 -24.71 -17.51 -5.28
N HIS A 119 -24.59 -17.17 -6.57
CA HIS A 119 -23.39 -16.58 -7.16
C HIS A 119 -23.42 -15.07 -6.98
N ALA A 120 -22.24 -14.42 -6.89
CA ALA A 120 -22.17 -12.97 -6.87
C ALA A 120 -21.27 -12.45 -8.00
N SER A 121 -21.76 -11.43 -8.68
CA SER A 121 -21.08 -10.74 -9.77
C SER A 121 -21.16 -9.24 -9.54
N PHE A 122 -20.18 -8.49 -10.04
CA PHE A 122 -20.18 -7.06 -9.87
C PHE A 122 -19.64 -6.30 -11.08
N LEU A 123 -20.04 -5.04 -11.18
CA LEU A 123 -19.58 -4.06 -12.15
C LEU A 123 -19.16 -2.78 -11.41
N ASP A 124 -18.00 -2.25 -11.75
CA ASP A 124 -17.51 -0.96 -11.25
C ASP A 124 -17.79 0.13 -12.28
N LEU A 125 -18.66 1.07 -11.92
CA LEU A 125 -19.03 2.21 -12.75
C LEU A 125 -18.10 3.39 -12.47
N ASP A 126 -17.39 3.84 -13.51
CA ASP A 126 -16.62 5.08 -13.47
C ASP A 126 -17.55 6.28 -13.77
N LEU A 127 -17.76 7.13 -12.76
CA LEU A 127 -18.59 8.33 -12.84
C LEU A 127 -17.74 9.61 -13.03
N LEU A 128 -16.40 9.54 -13.03
CA LEU A 128 -15.57 10.73 -13.26
C LEU A 128 -15.55 11.15 -14.73
N GLY A 129 -15.60 10.18 -15.65
CA GLY A 129 -15.85 10.47 -17.07
C GLY A 129 -17.18 11.20 -17.35
N MET A 130 -17.97 11.48 -16.31
CA MET A 130 -19.21 12.27 -16.35
C MET A 130 -19.02 13.75 -16.01
N LYS A 131 -17.81 14.20 -15.63
CA LYS A 131 -17.52 15.61 -15.25
C LYS A 131 -16.97 16.49 -16.37
N GLU A 132 -16.49 15.93 -17.48
CA GLU A 132 -15.93 16.72 -18.59
C GLU A 132 -16.99 17.37 -19.51
N LEU A 133 -18.28 17.16 -19.25
CA LEU A 133 -19.37 17.93 -19.88
C LEU A 133 -20.09 18.76 -18.80
N ASP A 134 -20.18 20.06 -19.06
CA ASP A 134 -20.44 21.17 -18.12
C ASP A 134 -21.87 21.25 -17.53
N THR A 135 -22.59 20.14 -17.38
CA THR A 135 -23.95 20.07 -16.80
C THR A 135 -24.13 18.83 -15.92
N GLY A 136 -23.46 18.82 -14.77
CA GLY A 136 -23.36 17.68 -13.84
C GLY A 136 -24.65 17.14 -13.18
N HIS A 137 -25.84 17.48 -13.67
CA HIS A 137 -27.12 16.92 -13.21
C HIS A 137 -27.83 16.04 -14.27
N GLU A 138 -27.59 16.23 -15.57
CA GLU A 138 -28.28 15.49 -16.65
C GLU A 138 -27.55 14.20 -17.10
N LEU A 139 -26.28 14.02 -16.73
CA LEU A 139 -25.44 12.91 -17.21
C LEU A 139 -25.46 11.66 -16.33
N LEU A 140 -25.79 11.76 -15.05
CA LEU A 140 -26.00 10.58 -14.20
C LEU A 140 -27.28 9.84 -14.62
N GLU A 141 -28.23 10.57 -15.20
CA GLU A 141 -29.45 10.01 -15.79
C GLU A 141 -29.15 9.20 -17.06
N SER A 142 -28.13 9.53 -17.86
CA SER A 142 -28.03 9.04 -19.25
C SER A 142 -27.11 7.83 -19.52
N LYS A 143 -26.49 7.20 -18.50
CA LYS A 143 -25.50 6.13 -18.76
C LYS A 143 -26.12 4.74 -18.59
N ASP A 144 -26.32 4.09 -19.72
CA ASP A 144 -26.75 2.70 -19.81
C ASP A 144 -25.55 1.75 -19.56
N PHE A 145 -25.77 0.64 -18.86
CA PHE A 145 -24.73 -0.35 -18.59
C PHE A 145 -25.31 -1.75 -18.44
N ILE A 146 -24.46 -2.76 -18.62
CA ILE A 146 -24.84 -4.17 -18.58
C ILE A 146 -24.00 -4.89 -17.54
N LEU A 147 -24.67 -5.46 -16.54
CA LEU A 147 -24.07 -6.37 -15.57
C LEU A 147 -24.42 -7.80 -15.97
N ILE A 148 -23.46 -8.52 -16.55
CA ILE A 148 -23.58 -9.96 -16.70
C ILE A 148 -23.60 -10.56 -15.29
N THR A 149 -24.59 -11.39 -14.98
CA THR A 149 -24.69 -12.07 -13.68
C THR A 149 -24.08 -13.47 -13.73
N TYR A 150 -24.15 -14.13 -14.88
CA TYR A 150 -23.52 -15.42 -15.13
C TYR A 150 -23.18 -15.58 -16.64
N PRO A 151 -22.08 -16.26 -17.01
CA PRO A 151 -21.05 -16.88 -16.17
C PRO A 151 -20.25 -15.88 -15.34
N LEU A 152 -19.65 -16.40 -14.27
CA LEU A 152 -18.78 -15.62 -13.39
C LEU A 152 -17.46 -15.31 -14.06
N ASP A 153 -16.87 -14.18 -13.66
CA ASP A 153 -15.54 -13.80 -14.13
C ASP A 153 -14.48 -14.70 -13.50
N ALA A 154 -13.73 -15.41 -14.35
CA ALA A 154 -12.70 -16.36 -13.95
C ALA A 154 -11.54 -15.73 -13.17
N GLN A 155 -11.32 -14.41 -13.27
CA GLN A 155 -10.20 -13.73 -12.62
C GLN A 155 -10.55 -13.09 -11.28
N LYS A 156 -11.84 -12.83 -11.02
CA LYS A 156 -12.26 -12.03 -9.85
C LYS A 156 -13.51 -12.52 -9.12
N MET A 157 -14.26 -13.47 -9.66
CA MET A 157 -15.55 -13.90 -9.07
C MET A 157 -15.68 -15.43 -8.97
N GLN A 158 -14.99 -16.17 -9.83
CA GLN A 158 -15.06 -17.64 -9.89
C GLN A 158 -14.53 -18.29 -8.60
N ARG A 159 -15.15 -19.42 -8.22
CA ARG A 159 -14.84 -20.21 -7.01
C ARG A 159 -14.57 -21.67 -7.38
N GLN A 160 -13.65 -22.36 -6.69
CA GLN A 160 -13.32 -23.77 -7.00
C GLN A 160 -14.37 -24.74 -6.43
N GLY A 161 -14.98 -24.42 -5.28
CA GLY A 161 -15.83 -25.35 -4.54
C GLY A 161 -17.31 -25.41 -4.97
N TYR A 162 -17.75 -24.51 -5.86
CA TYR A 162 -19.15 -24.49 -6.31
C TYR A 162 -19.33 -25.43 -7.50
N ALA A 163 -19.67 -26.69 -7.19
CA ALA A 163 -20.03 -27.70 -8.17
C ALA A 163 -21.10 -27.17 -9.13
N LEU A 164 -20.87 -27.42 -10.43
CA LEU A 164 -21.78 -27.03 -11.48
C LEU A 164 -23.07 -27.86 -11.37
N ASN A 165 -24.04 -27.41 -10.58
CA ASN A 165 -25.39 -27.95 -10.67
C ASN A 165 -25.94 -27.58 -12.05
N GLY A 166 -25.89 -28.53 -12.99
CA GLY A 166 -26.02 -28.34 -14.43
C GLY A 166 -27.35 -27.79 -14.96
N SER A 167 -28.30 -27.38 -14.11
CA SER A 167 -29.52 -26.69 -14.56
C SER A 167 -29.41 -25.17 -14.50
N VAL A 168 -28.72 -24.61 -13.51
CA VAL A 168 -28.64 -23.15 -13.30
C VAL A 168 -27.42 -22.57 -14.00
N ASN A 169 -26.42 -23.38 -14.28
CA ASN A 169 -25.13 -22.91 -14.79
C ASN A 169 -25.03 -22.93 -16.31
N ASP A 170 -26.07 -23.39 -17.01
CA ASP A 170 -26.07 -23.50 -18.47
C ASP A 170 -26.79 -22.31 -19.12
N PHE A 171 -26.70 -21.11 -18.53
CA PHE A 171 -27.34 -19.92 -19.08
C PHE A 171 -26.42 -18.71 -18.97
N VAL A 172 -26.27 -17.94 -20.04
CA VAL A 172 -25.84 -16.54 -19.92
C VAL A 172 -27.00 -15.75 -19.32
N ARG A 173 -26.71 -14.94 -18.31
CA ARG A 173 -27.68 -14.08 -17.65
C ARG A 173 -27.10 -12.69 -17.45
N ALA A 174 -27.91 -11.67 -17.70
CA ALA A 174 -27.47 -10.28 -17.62
C ALA A 174 -28.61 -9.35 -17.20
N LEU A 175 -28.23 -8.32 -16.46
CA LEU A 175 -29.07 -7.17 -16.13
C LEU A 175 -28.64 -6.00 -17.03
N VAL A 176 -29.60 -5.41 -17.73
CA VAL A 176 -29.41 -4.23 -18.56
C VAL A 176 -30.12 -3.06 -17.87
N PHE A 177 -29.33 -2.04 -17.53
CA PHE A 177 -29.81 -0.82 -16.89
C PHE A 177 -29.82 0.28 -17.95
N THR A 178 -31.00 0.79 -18.28
CA THR A 178 -31.17 1.84 -19.29
C THR A 178 -32.44 2.64 -19.02
N GLN A 179 -32.48 3.90 -19.45
CA GLN A 179 -33.69 4.71 -19.38
C GLN A 179 -34.68 4.43 -20.51
N ARG A 180 -34.22 3.78 -21.60
CA ARG A 180 -35.01 3.54 -22.81
C ARG A 180 -35.40 2.08 -22.90
N GLU A 181 -36.50 1.82 -23.60
CA GLU A 181 -36.93 0.44 -23.84
C GLU A 181 -35.89 -0.33 -24.64
N VAL A 182 -35.52 -1.51 -24.15
CA VAL A 182 -34.63 -2.45 -24.84
C VAL A 182 -35.44 -3.26 -25.84
N THR A 183 -35.04 -3.25 -27.11
CA THR A 183 -35.71 -3.98 -28.18
C THR A 183 -35.19 -5.41 -28.32
N SER A 184 -33.90 -5.60 -28.13
CA SER A 184 -33.25 -6.92 -28.19
C SER A 184 -31.92 -6.91 -27.47
N ALA A 185 -31.47 -8.08 -27.04
CA ALA A 185 -30.13 -8.28 -26.52
C ALA A 185 -29.52 -9.57 -27.09
N LYS A 186 -28.21 -9.58 -27.26
CA LYS A 186 -27.44 -10.72 -27.72
C LYS A 186 -26.20 -10.92 -26.87
N ALA A 187 -25.77 -12.16 -26.77
CA ALA A 187 -24.51 -12.55 -26.19
C ALA A 187 -23.54 -12.97 -27.30
N VAL A 188 -22.29 -12.54 -27.18
CA VAL A 188 -21.23 -12.75 -28.14
C VAL A 188 -20.05 -13.38 -27.42
N VAL A 189 -19.60 -14.53 -27.89
CA VAL A 189 -18.44 -15.25 -27.36
C VAL A 189 -17.27 -15.13 -28.32
N TYR A 190 -16.11 -14.76 -27.81
CA TYR A 190 -14.85 -14.65 -28.55
C TYR A 190 -13.85 -15.71 -28.10
N ASP A 191 -13.11 -16.28 -29.04
CA ASP A 191 -11.99 -17.19 -28.81
C ASP A 191 -10.65 -16.42 -28.81
N PHE A 192 -10.07 -16.21 -27.63
CA PHE A 192 -8.78 -15.58 -27.39
C PHE A 192 -7.66 -16.64 -27.40
N PRO A 193 -6.51 -16.42 -28.07
CA PRO A 193 -5.94 -15.13 -28.47
C PRO A 193 -6.28 -14.68 -29.90
N CYS A 194 -7.19 -15.35 -30.61
CA CYS A 194 -7.61 -14.88 -31.93
C CYS A 194 -8.29 -13.49 -31.80
N CYS A 195 -8.07 -12.63 -32.79
CA CYS A 195 -8.47 -11.22 -32.71
C CYS A 195 -9.94 -11.07 -32.30
N PRO A 196 -10.29 -10.19 -31.35
CA PRO A 196 -11.67 -9.95 -30.90
C PRO A 196 -12.58 -9.33 -31.98
N GLU A 197 -12.11 -9.26 -33.23
CA GLU A 197 -12.87 -8.76 -34.38
C GLU A 197 -13.83 -9.82 -34.93
N ASN A 198 -13.55 -11.12 -34.75
CA ASN A 198 -14.40 -12.20 -35.23
C ASN A 198 -15.00 -12.98 -34.05
N PRO A 199 -16.31 -12.88 -33.81
CA PRO A 199 -16.98 -13.67 -32.78
C PRO A 199 -17.00 -15.14 -33.17
N SER A 200 -16.83 -16.01 -32.18
CA SER A 200 -16.91 -17.46 -32.35
C SER A 200 -18.36 -17.93 -32.34
N GLU A 201 -19.16 -17.42 -31.42
CA GLU A 201 -20.59 -17.71 -31.30
C GLU A 201 -21.36 -16.43 -30.98
N GLU A 202 -22.55 -16.29 -31.58
CA GLU A 202 -23.52 -15.27 -31.23
C GLU A 202 -24.89 -15.91 -31.01
N PHE A 203 -25.58 -15.50 -29.96
CA PHE A 203 -26.94 -15.97 -29.67
C PHE A 203 -27.79 -14.86 -29.04
N MET A 204 -29.10 -14.89 -29.33
CA MET A 204 -30.06 -13.93 -28.82
C MET A 204 -30.44 -14.25 -27.38
N LEU A 205 -30.60 -13.21 -26.56
CA LEU A 205 -31.07 -13.30 -25.20
C LEU A 205 -32.58 -13.09 -25.14
N GLU A 206 -33.26 -13.95 -24.37
CA GLU A 206 -34.68 -13.82 -24.07
C GLU A 206 -34.87 -12.91 -22.85
N GLN A 207 -35.81 -11.97 -22.95
CA GLN A 207 -36.20 -11.12 -21.83
C GLN A 207 -37.08 -11.92 -20.87
N LEU A 208 -36.61 -12.12 -19.64
CA LEU A 208 -37.35 -12.88 -18.62
C LEU A 208 -38.21 -11.98 -17.72
N SER A 209 -37.72 -10.78 -17.37
CA SER A 209 -38.45 -9.83 -16.53
C SER A 209 -37.97 -8.40 -16.76
N VAL A 210 -38.84 -7.43 -16.45
CA VAL A 210 -38.54 -6.00 -16.45
C VAL A 210 -39.02 -5.44 -15.12
N ASP A 211 -38.13 -4.72 -14.44
CA ASP A 211 -38.45 -4.04 -13.19
C ASP A 211 -38.98 -2.61 -13.44
N VAL A 212 -39.60 -2.01 -12.43
CA VAL A 212 -40.26 -0.68 -12.50
C VAL A 212 -39.29 0.42 -12.93
N ASP A 213 -38.01 0.29 -12.61
CA ASP A 213 -36.95 1.26 -12.92
C ASP A 213 -36.21 0.96 -14.24
N ASN A 214 -36.90 0.34 -15.22
CA ASN A 214 -36.33 -0.02 -16.54
C ASN A 214 -35.05 -0.88 -16.43
N THR A 215 -35.01 -1.77 -15.45
CA THR A 215 -33.97 -2.80 -15.35
C THR A 215 -34.47 -4.08 -16.02
N TYR A 216 -33.81 -4.48 -17.09
CA TYR A 216 -34.19 -5.63 -17.90
C TYR A 216 -33.33 -6.84 -17.53
N TYR A 217 -33.96 -7.98 -17.30
CA TYR A 217 -33.29 -9.23 -17.03
C TYR A 217 -33.39 -10.15 -18.24
N PHE A 218 -32.22 -10.53 -18.76
CA PHE A 218 -32.05 -11.31 -19.96
C PHE A 218 -31.38 -12.64 -19.67
N ALA A 219 -31.80 -13.70 -20.35
CA ALA A 219 -31.16 -15.01 -20.28
C ALA A 219 -31.13 -15.72 -21.64
N ALA A 220 -30.11 -16.54 -21.86
CA ALA A 220 -30.08 -17.51 -22.96
C ALA A 220 -29.33 -18.77 -22.54
N PRO A 221 -29.70 -19.94 -23.05
CA PRO A 221 -28.95 -21.17 -22.79
C PRO A 221 -27.52 -21.04 -23.34
N LEU A 222 -26.55 -21.45 -22.53
CA LEU A 222 -25.13 -21.53 -22.84
C LEU A 222 -24.68 -22.97 -22.68
N ASN A 223 -24.28 -23.61 -23.77
CA ASN A 223 -23.75 -24.96 -23.72
C ASN A 223 -22.31 -24.98 -23.17
N LEU A 224 -22.17 -24.97 -21.85
CA LEU A 224 -20.85 -24.97 -21.17
C LEU A 224 -19.98 -26.18 -21.55
N SER A 225 -20.59 -27.31 -21.94
CA SER A 225 -19.84 -28.50 -22.34
C SER A 225 -18.94 -28.27 -23.56
N GLY A 226 -19.30 -27.35 -24.46
CA GLY A 226 -18.51 -26.99 -25.62
C GLY A 226 -17.21 -26.25 -25.28
N TYR A 227 -17.13 -25.70 -24.06
CA TYR A 227 -16.00 -24.90 -23.59
C TYR A 227 -15.08 -25.69 -22.62
N TYR A 228 -15.47 -26.92 -22.26
CA TYR A 228 -14.81 -27.73 -21.25
C TYR A 228 -13.38 -28.16 -21.64
N GLY A 229 -12.45 -28.15 -20.69
CA GLY A 229 -11.07 -28.62 -20.89
C GLY A 229 -10.21 -27.73 -21.78
N THR A 230 -10.65 -26.49 -22.04
CA THR A 230 -9.90 -25.50 -22.82
C THR A 230 -9.01 -24.64 -21.92
N SER A 231 -8.11 -23.84 -22.50
CA SER A 231 -7.25 -22.97 -21.69
C SER A 231 -8.08 -21.95 -20.89
N ARG A 232 -7.69 -21.73 -19.63
CA ARG A 232 -8.42 -20.91 -18.63
C ARG A 232 -8.69 -19.46 -19.06
N ASN A 233 -7.94 -18.96 -20.03
CA ASN A 233 -8.00 -17.60 -20.54
C ASN A 233 -8.46 -17.52 -22.01
N ARG A 234 -9.15 -18.55 -22.50
CA ARG A 234 -9.55 -18.67 -23.91
C ARG A 234 -10.81 -17.89 -24.24
N PHE A 235 -11.88 -18.03 -23.48
CA PHE A 235 -13.19 -17.53 -23.91
C PHE A 235 -13.57 -16.24 -23.19
N LEU A 236 -13.94 -15.24 -24.00
CA LEU A 236 -14.46 -13.96 -23.54
C LEU A 236 -15.92 -13.83 -23.93
N LEU A 237 -16.77 -13.43 -22.99
CA LEU A 237 -18.17 -13.15 -23.22
C LEU A 237 -18.41 -11.64 -23.20
N LYS A 238 -19.22 -11.16 -24.14
CA LYS A 238 -19.76 -9.81 -24.18
C LYS A 238 -21.26 -9.87 -24.37
N VAL A 239 -22.01 -9.06 -23.64
CA VAL A 239 -23.44 -8.88 -23.86
C VAL A 239 -23.67 -7.52 -24.49
N VAL A 240 -24.51 -7.50 -25.51
CA VAL A 240 -24.85 -6.32 -26.30
C VAL A 240 -26.37 -6.17 -26.32
N ALA A 241 -26.88 -5.04 -25.88
CA ALA A 241 -28.30 -4.70 -25.92
C ALA A 241 -28.55 -3.55 -26.90
N PHE A 242 -29.73 -3.53 -27.52
CA PHE A 242 -30.15 -2.50 -28.46
C PHE A 242 -31.38 -1.77 -27.90
N ASP A 243 -31.28 -0.45 -27.76
CA ASP A 243 -32.42 0.37 -27.33
C ASP A 243 -33.42 0.61 -28.48
N SER A 244 -34.56 1.21 -28.17
CA SER A 244 -35.59 1.60 -29.14
C SER A 244 -35.14 2.65 -30.17
N SER A 245 -34.02 3.33 -29.92
CA SER A 245 -33.40 4.26 -30.88
C SER A 245 -32.36 3.59 -31.79
N GLY A 246 -32.07 2.30 -31.57
CA GLY A 246 -31.01 1.56 -32.26
C GLY A 246 -29.61 1.79 -31.68
N LYS A 247 -29.48 2.45 -30.53
CA LYS A 247 -28.21 2.62 -29.81
C LYS A 247 -27.79 1.28 -29.21
N GLN A 248 -26.53 0.94 -29.43
CA GLN A 248 -25.90 -0.24 -28.86
C GLN A 248 -25.35 0.06 -27.46
N ILE A 249 -25.74 -0.76 -26.49
CA ILE A 249 -25.22 -0.75 -25.12
C ILE A 249 -24.40 -2.03 -24.96
N GLU A 250 -23.17 -1.89 -24.46
CA GLU A 250 -22.20 -2.99 -24.41
C GLU A 250 -21.72 -3.25 -22.99
N SER A 251 -21.56 -4.52 -22.63
CA SER A 251 -20.88 -4.91 -21.39
C SER A 251 -19.36 -4.86 -21.56
N ASP A 252 -18.66 -4.82 -20.42
CA ASP A 252 -17.24 -5.19 -20.37
C ASP A 252 -17.04 -6.63 -20.87
N LEU A 253 -15.85 -6.90 -21.44
CA LEU A 253 -15.44 -8.25 -21.80
C LEU A 253 -15.23 -9.06 -20.52
N ARG A 254 -15.95 -10.17 -20.41
CA ARG A 254 -15.86 -11.08 -19.27
C ARG A 254 -15.10 -12.35 -19.65
N LEU A 255 -14.01 -12.61 -18.95
CA LEU A 255 -13.34 -13.91 -19.04
C LEU A 255 -14.12 -14.94 -18.23
N PHE A 256 -14.52 -16.05 -18.85
CA PHE A 256 -15.22 -17.12 -18.15
C PHE A 256 -14.56 -18.48 -18.42
N SER A 257 -14.76 -19.41 -17.49
CA SER A 257 -14.30 -20.79 -17.60
C SER A 257 -15.45 -21.73 -17.30
N SER A 258 -15.68 -22.71 -18.17
CA SER A 258 -16.69 -23.76 -17.97
C SER A 258 -16.28 -24.79 -16.91
N ASP A 259 -14.98 -24.92 -16.62
CA ASP A 259 -14.45 -25.90 -15.68
C ASP A 259 -14.46 -25.38 -14.23
N GLY A 260 -14.96 -24.15 -14.02
CA GLY A 260 -14.91 -23.46 -12.74
C GLY A 260 -13.48 -23.09 -12.30
N CYS A 261 -12.51 -23.17 -13.20
CA CYS A 261 -11.12 -22.84 -12.93
C CYS A 261 -10.94 -21.34 -12.75
N ILE A 262 -10.19 -20.96 -11.73
CA ILE A 262 -9.79 -19.58 -11.48
C ILE A 262 -8.54 -19.28 -12.32
N GLU A 263 -8.58 -18.16 -13.03
CA GLU A 263 -7.44 -17.64 -13.77
C GLU A 263 -6.68 -16.62 -12.94
N LYS A 264 -5.34 -16.68 -12.98
CA LYS A 264 -4.51 -15.78 -12.17
C LYS A 264 -4.66 -14.35 -12.66
N LEU A 265 -5.16 -13.48 -11.80
CA LEU A 265 -5.23 -12.05 -12.04
C LEU A 265 -3.81 -11.48 -12.21
N ARG A 266 -3.59 -10.70 -13.28
CA ARG A 266 -2.33 -10.01 -13.51
C ARG A 266 -2.33 -8.68 -12.75
N TRP A 267 -1.66 -8.70 -11.61
CA TRP A 267 -1.44 -7.51 -10.79
C TRP A 267 -0.29 -6.64 -11.31
N SER A 268 -0.42 -5.34 -11.13
CA SER A 268 0.72 -4.42 -11.14
C SER A 268 1.61 -4.66 -9.91
N TRP A 269 2.80 -4.08 -9.90
CA TRP A 269 3.66 -4.12 -8.70
C TRP A 269 2.97 -3.52 -7.47
N SER A 270 2.23 -2.43 -7.61
CA SER A 270 1.52 -1.80 -6.49
C SER A 270 0.40 -2.69 -5.95
N GLU A 271 -0.37 -3.33 -6.83
CA GLU A 271 -1.44 -4.25 -6.46
C GLU A 271 -0.87 -5.48 -5.74
N TYR A 272 0.26 -6.02 -6.24
CA TYR A 272 0.96 -7.14 -5.60
C TYR A 272 1.50 -6.78 -4.20
N PHE A 273 2.17 -5.64 -4.07
CA PHE A 273 2.68 -5.17 -2.78
C PHE A 273 1.57 -4.90 -1.76
N CYS A 274 0.38 -4.58 -2.23
CA CYS A 274 -0.77 -4.30 -1.37
C CYS A 274 -1.51 -5.57 -0.95
N MET A 275 -1.80 -6.47 -1.90
CA MET A 275 -2.68 -7.61 -1.66
C MET A 275 -1.92 -8.86 -1.20
N ASP A 276 -0.69 -9.09 -1.66
CA ASP A 276 -0.02 -10.38 -1.49
C ASP A 276 1.31 -10.32 -0.74
N PHE A 277 1.91 -9.14 -0.64
CA PHE A 277 3.17 -8.96 0.06
C PHE A 277 2.97 -8.80 1.57
N VAL A 278 3.48 -9.77 2.34
CA VAL A 278 3.41 -9.76 3.80
C VAL A 278 4.62 -9.03 4.38
N LEU A 279 4.52 -7.71 4.54
CA LEU A 279 5.62 -6.89 5.06
C LEU A 279 6.01 -7.29 6.50
N GLU A 280 5.07 -7.80 7.31
CA GLU A 280 5.30 -8.22 8.69
C GLU A 280 6.41 -9.28 8.80
N ALA A 281 6.44 -10.25 7.89
CA ALA A 281 7.46 -11.30 7.86
C ALA A 281 8.87 -10.75 7.53
N LEU A 282 8.95 -9.65 6.78
CA LEU A 282 10.20 -9.02 6.37
C LEU A 282 10.65 -7.92 7.32
N TYR A 283 9.77 -7.39 8.15
CA TYR A 283 10.09 -6.37 9.15
C TYR A 283 11.33 -6.71 9.99
N PRO A 284 11.45 -7.89 10.64
CA PRO A 284 12.63 -8.18 11.46
C PRO A 284 13.92 -8.24 10.63
N LEU A 285 13.84 -8.61 9.34
CA LEU A 285 14.99 -8.61 8.44
C LEU A 285 15.45 -7.18 8.15
N PHE A 286 14.53 -6.30 7.72
CA PHE A 286 14.83 -4.89 7.45
C PHE A 286 15.31 -4.16 8.70
N LEU A 287 14.67 -4.44 9.84
CA LEU A 287 15.06 -3.84 11.10
C LEU A 287 16.49 -4.22 11.50
N ARG A 288 16.82 -5.51 11.44
CA ARG A 288 18.19 -5.98 11.70
C ARG A 288 19.17 -5.35 10.72
N ALA A 289 18.85 -5.32 9.43
CA ALA A 289 19.70 -4.70 8.41
C ALA A 289 19.98 -3.22 8.71
N ALA A 290 18.97 -2.45 9.13
CA ALA A 290 19.14 -1.06 9.54
C ALA A 290 20.12 -0.91 10.70
N PHE A 291 19.93 -1.68 11.79
CA PHE A 291 20.86 -1.64 12.92
C PHE A 291 22.26 -2.14 12.57
N PHE A 292 22.40 -3.16 11.72
CA PHE A 292 23.71 -3.61 11.24
C PHE A 292 24.44 -2.51 10.48
N MET A 293 23.74 -1.72 9.65
CA MET A 293 24.36 -0.58 8.98
C MET A 293 24.78 0.51 9.96
N LEU A 294 23.91 0.89 10.91
CA LEU A 294 24.22 1.89 11.94
C LEU A 294 25.39 1.48 12.82
N LEU A 295 25.40 0.23 13.31
CA LEU A 295 26.52 -0.35 14.04
C LEU A 295 27.78 -0.44 13.17
N GLY A 296 27.62 -0.69 11.86
CA GLY A 296 28.70 -0.67 10.89
C GLY A 296 29.42 0.68 10.85
N PHE A 297 28.69 1.81 10.84
CA PHE A 297 29.27 3.15 10.92
C PHE A 297 30.07 3.35 12.22
N LEU A 298 29.56 2.87 13.35
CA LEU A 298 30.22 3.00 14.65
C LEU A 298 31.48 2.13 14.78
N ILE A 299 31.45 0.90 14.24
CA ILE A 299 32.47 -0.11 14.49
C ILE A 299 33.55 -0.14 13.40
N ALA A 300 33.19 0.07 12.13
CA ALA A 300 34.13 -0.09 11.02
C ALA A 300 35.36 0.83 11.09
N PRO A 301 35.25 2.14 11.41
CA PRO A 301 36.41 3.02 11.56
C PRO A 301 37.33 2.58 12.69
N LYS A 302 36.75 2.18 13.83
CA LYS A 302 37.46 1.70 15.04
C LYS A 302 38.24 0.43 14.74
N LEU A 303 37.58 -0.56 14.11
CA LEU A 303 38.22 -1.81 13.69
C LEU A 303 39.33 -1.55 12.69
N TYR A 304 39.11 -0.67 11.71
CA TYR A 304 40.11 -0.33 10.71
C TYR A 304 41.38 0.24 11.36
N VAL A 305 41.24 1.24 12.23
CA VAL A 305 42.37 1.83 12.95
C VAL A 305 43.07 0.79 13.82
N PHE A 306 42.32 -0.05 14.54
CA PHE A 306 42.89 -1.16 15.32
C PHE A 306 43.72 -2.12 14.46
N PHE A 307 43.20 -2.56 13.31
CA PHE A 307 43.91 -3.47 12.41
C PHE A 307 45.16 -2.85 11.79
N VAL A 308 45.10 -1.56 11.40
CA VAL A 308 46.26 -0.86 10.83
C VAL A 308 47.35 -0.63 11.89
N LEU A 309 46.97 -0.24 13.12
CA LEU A 309 47.90 -0.13 14.26
C LEU A 309 48.55 -1.48 14.57
N LYS A 310 47.78 -2.57 14.58
CA LYS A 310 48.28 -3.93 14.83
C LYS A 310 49.26 -4.42 13.77
N LYS A 311 49.12 -3.96 12.51
CA LYS A 311 50.06 -4.27 11.41
C LYS A 311 51.36 -3.44 11.45
N GLY A 312 51.56 -2.59 12.46
CA GLY A 312 52.76 -1.76 12.57
C GLY A 312 52.84 -0.64 11.52
N LEU A 313 51.74 -0.36 10.80
CA LEU A 313 51.64 0.78 9.91
C LEU A 313 51.44 2.02 10.78
N THR A 314 52.46 2.88 10.83
CA THR A 314 52.42 4.10 11.63
C THR A 314 51.41 5.10 11.07
N PHE A 315 50.37 5.41 11.86
CA PHE A 315 49.55 6.60 11.64
C PHE A 315 50.31 7.81 12.17
N GLY A 316 51.02 8.50 11.28
CA GLY A 316 51.78 9.68 11.65
C GLY A 316 52.36 10.39 10.45
N PRO A 317 52.82 11.64 10.61
CA PRO A 317 53.47 12.39 9.56
C PRO A 317 54.70 11.60 9.12
N SER A 318 54.65 10.98 7.94
CA SER A 318 55.85 10.43 7.34
C SER A 318 56.71 11.62 6.90
N GLN A 319 57.59 12.10 7.79
CA GLN A 319 58.49 13.25 7.54
C GLN A 319 59.41 13.05 6.33
N LYS A 320 59.42 11.86 5.73
CA LYS A 320 60.10 11.55 4.48
C LYS A 320 59.20 10.63 3.65
N LYS A 321 58.53 11.13 2.62
CA LYS A 321 58.04 10.26 1.52
C LYS A 321 58.24 10.94 0.16
N LYS A 322 59.01 10.25 -0.67
CA LYS A 322 59.09 10.41 -2.12
C LYS A 322 57.85 9.70 -2.67
N SER A 323 56.98 10.43 -3.37
CA SER A 323 55.72 9.97 -3.99
C SER A 323 54.49 9.83 -3.06
N PRO A 324 53.38 10.55 -3.34
CA PRO A 324 52.09 10.32 -2.69
C PRO A 324 51.51 9.00 -3.19
N SER A 325 51.32 8.03 -2.29
CA SER A 325 50.50 6.86 -2.60
C SER A 325 49.11 7.06 -2.00
N THR A 326 48.08 6.94 -2.85
CA THR A 326 46.67 7.17 -2.53
C THR A 326 46.22 6.42 -1.25
N TRP A 327 46.79 5.25 -0.98
CA TRP A 327 46.51 4.45 0.21
C TRP A 327 46.99 5.05 1.53
N ASN A 328 48.12 5.77 1.53
CA ASN A 328 48.62 6.41 2.74
C ASN A 328 47.79 7.64 3.11
N ASP A 329 47.30 8.37 2.11
CA ASP A 329 46.42 9.52 2.32
C ASP A 329 45.05 9.07 2.87
N ILE A 330 44.52 7.94 2.39
CA ILE A 330 43.29 7.33 2.93
C ILE A 330 43.47 6.91 4.39
N ASN A 331 44.60 6.28 4.74
CA ASN A 331 44.92 5.92 6.13
C ASN A 331 44.96 7.16 7.03
N GLU A 332 45.61 8.23 6.60
CA GLU A 332 45.70 9.47 7.38
C GLU A 332 44.34 10.14 7.57
N VAL A 333 43.48 10.12 6.54
CA VAL A 333 42.09 10.59 6.62
C VAL A 333 41.29 9.79 7.64
N ILE A 334 41.35 8.45 7.60
CA ILE A 334 40.59 7.60 8.51
C ILE A 334 41.01 7.80 9.97
N ALA A 335 42.32 7.89 10.24
CA ALA A 335 42.81 8.18 11.60
C ALA A 335 42.40 9.57 12.10
N TYR A 336 42.35 10.56 11.20
CA TYR A 336 41.86 11.89 11.56
C TYR A 336 40.36 11.88 11.87
N ILE A 337 39.55 11.19 11.05
CA ILE A 337 38.11 11.02 11.28
C ILE A 337 37.89 10.42 12.67
N GLU A 338 38.59 9.33 12.98
CA GLU A 338 38.50 8.61 14.25
C GLU A 338 38.79 9.49 15.48
N ASN A 339 39.86 10.29 15.41
CA ASN A 339 40.19 11.22 16.49
C ASN A 339 39.16 12.34 16.60
N ALA A 340 38.70 12.88 15.48
CA ALA A 340 37.74 13.99 15.45
C ALA A 340 36.33 13.57 15.85
N SER A 341 35.96 12.30 15.68
CA SER A 341 34.61 11.79 15.92
C SER A 341 34.40 11.21 17.32
N THR A 342 35.39 11.22 18.22
CA THR A 342 35.27 10.50 19.52
C THR A 342 34.04 10.95 20.34
N THR A 343 33.75 12.25 20.39
CA THR A 343 32.56 12.78 21.10
C THR A 343 31.26 12.47 20.36
N THR A 344 31.24 12.64 19.03
CA THR A 344 30.04 12.36 18.21
C THR A 344 29.70 10.87 18.21
N TRP A 345 30.72 10.02 18.11
CA TRP A 345 30.60 8.56 18.20
C TRP A 345 29.96 8.11 19.52
N LEU A 346 30.34 8.71 20.66
CA LEU A 346 29.72 8.36 21.95
C LEU A 346 28.23 8.71 21.97
N MET A 347 27.87 9.87 21.41
CA MET A 347 26.46 10.28 21.30
C MET A 347 25.67 9.38 20.34
N GLU A 348 26.24 9.04 19.19
CA GLU A 348 25.66 8.11 18.22
C GLU A 348 25.48 6.71 18.82
N LEU A 349 26.46 6.23 19.61
CA LEU A 349 26.36 4.96 20.33
C LEU A 349 25.23 4.99 21.37
N ILE A 350 25.16 6.04 22.19
CA ILE A 350 24.08 6.19 23.18
C ILE A 350 22.72 6.22 22.47
N LEU A 351 22.62 6.93 21.35
CA LEU A 351 21.39 6.99 20.55
C LEU A 351 21.00 5.60 20.02
N VAL A 352 21.92 4.85 19.41
CA VAL A 352 21.64 3.51 18.89
C VAL A 352 21.24 2.56 20.02
N LEU A 353 21.92 2.60 21.16
CA LEU A 353 21.57 1.79 22.34
C LEU A 353 20.20 2.19 22.90
N TYR A 354 19.90 3.48 23.00
CA TYR A 354 18.59 3.96 23.41
C TYR A 354 17.51 3.42 22.48
N LEU A 355 17.69 3.57 21.17
CA LEU A 355 16.73 3.10 20.18
C LEU A 355 16.50 1.59 20.30
N MET A 356 17.56 0.80 20.51
CA MET A 356 17.46 -0.66 20.60
C MET A 356 16.75 -1.18 21.87
N PHE A 357 16.91 -0.49 23.01
CA PHE A 357 16.53 -1.02 24.31
C PHE A 357 15.42 -0.25 25.03
N MET A 358 15.28 1.04 24.75
CA MET A 358 14.35 1.91 25.46
C MET A 358 13.06 2.09 24.67
N PRO A 359 11.93 2.37 25.35
CA PRO A 359 10.71 2.73 24.66
C PRO A 359 10.83 4.12 24.04
N TRP A 360 10.20 4.29 22.88
CA TRP A 360 10.21 5.54 22.13
C TRP A 360 9.01 6.40 22.49
N PHE A 361 7.85 5.77 22.75
CA PHE A 361 6.60 6.43 23.09
C PHE A 361 5.86 5.68 24.20
N TRP A 362 5.03 6.41 24.95
CA TRP A 362 4.15 5.87 26.00
C TRP A 362 2.77 6.51 25.90
N GLY A 363 1.70 5.74 26.07
CA GLY A 363 0.32 6.26 26.02
C GLY A 363 -0.77 5.18 26.01
N SER A 364 -2.02 5.61 25.95
CA SER A 364 -3.21 4.76 25.77
C SER A 364 -3.38 4.38 24.30
N ILE A 365 -3.20 3.11 23.94
CA ILE A 365 -3.09 2.67 22.54
C ILE A 365 -4.46 2.52 21.86
N PHE A 366 -5.48 2.01 22.56
CA PHE A 366 -6.79 1.68 21.98
C PHE A 366 -7.94 2.52 22.58
N GLY A 367 -7.62 3.69 23.15
CA GLY A 367 -8.59 4.64 23.77
C GLY A 367 -8.48 4.74 25.28
N ASP A 368 -9.25 5.66 25.89
CA ASP A 368 -9.16 6.05 27.31
C ASP A 368 -9.40 4.89 28.29
N SER A 369 -10.11 3.86 27.86
CA SER A 369 -10.44 2.67 28.65
C SER A 369 -9.39 1.55 28.57
N TYR A 370 -8.33 1.70 27.77
CA TYR A 370 -7.26 0.70 27.64
C TYR A 370 -6.03 1.01 28.51
N PRO A 371 -5.31 -0.02 28.99
CA PRO A 371 -4.12 0.17 29.80
C PRO A 371 -3.02 0.92 29.05
N LEU A 372 -2.22 1.69 29.81
CA LEU A 372 -1.02 2.35 29.32
C LEU A 372 -0.07 1.33 28.69
N GLY A 373 0.36 1.61 27.47
CA GLY A 373 1.38 0.84 26.78
C GLY A 373 2.57 1.67 26.37
N SER A 374 3.63 0.98 25.98
CA SER A 374 4.88 1.59 25.53
C SER A 374 5.30 1.03 24.18
N MET A 375 5.68 1.89 23.25
CA MET A 375 6.21 1.49 21.95
C MET A 375 7.71 1.32 22.02
N SER A 376 8.22 0.20 21.53
CA SER A 376 9.64 -0.02 21.26
C SER A 376 9.82 -0.40 19.79
N VAL A 377 11.07 -0.66 19.38
CA VAL A 377 11.38 -1.20 18.06
C VAL A 377 10.74 -2.56 17.78
N ARG A 378 10.28 -3.27 18.81
CA ARG A 378 9.60 -4.57 18.65
C ARG A 378 8.09 -4.42 18.52
N GLY A 379 7.57 -3.20 18.54
CA GLY A 379 6.14 -2.91 18.55
C GLY A 379 5.65 -2.41 19.90
N TRP A 380 4.33 -2.34 20.03
CA TRP A 380 3.67 -1.94 21.28
C TRP A 380 3.72 -3.05 22.31
N SER A 381 4.00 -2.66 23.56
CA SER A 381 3.93 -3.53 24.73
C SER A 381 2.84 -3.02 25.66
N VAL A 382 1.90 -3.88 26.01
CA VAL A 382 0.73 -3.53 26.82
C VAL A 382 0.72 -4.35 28.10
N ASN A 383 0.61 -3.68 29.23
CA ASN A 383 0.43 -4.31 30.52
C ASN A 383 -1.06 -4.65 30.70
N ASN A 384 -1.45 -5.90 30.50
CA ASN A 384 -2.79 -6.32 30.89
C ASN A 384 -2.78 -6.67 32.39
N LEU A 385 -3.61 -6.00 33.19
CA LEU A 385 -3.69 -6.27 34.63
C LEU A 385 -4.55 -7.52 34.93
N SER A 386 -5.37 -7.96 33.98
CA SER A 386 -6.33 -9.06 34.15
C SER A 386 -5.79 -10.45 33.75
N SER A 387 -4.77 -10.50 32.88
CA SER A 387 -4.02 -11.72 32.57
C SER A 387 -2.55 -11.49 32.93
N LEU A 388 -1.94 -12.44 33.63
CA LEU A 388 -0.63 -12.30 34.28
C LEU A 388 0.57 -12.29 33.29
N GLY A 389 0.43 -11.67 32.12
CA GLY A 389 1.41 -11.68 31.04
C GLY A 389 1.49 -10.36 30.28
N LEU A 390 2.71 -9.83 30.15
CA LEU A 390 3.05 -8.72 29.27
C LEU A 390 2.89 -9.18 27.81
N LYS A 391 1.90 -8.65 27.08
CA LYS A 391 1.79 -8.88 25.64
C LYS A 391 2.70 -7.87 24.91
N GLN A 392 3.66 -8.38 24.16
CA GLN A 392 4.63 -7.60 23.38
C GLN A 392 4.40 -7.79 21.88
N GLY A 393 4.72 -6.77 21.09
CA GLY A 393 4.68 -6.85 19.64
C GLY A 393 3.29 -6.67 19.04
N LEU A 394 2.43 -5.89 19.71
CA LEU A 394 1.14 -5.49 19.15
C LEU A 394 1.32 -4.32 18.17
N GLY A 395 0.45 -4.20 17.17
CA GLY A 395 0.48 -3.09 16.21
C GLY A 395 1.78 -3.02 15.40
N VAL A 396 2.39 -4.17 15.09
CA VAL A 396 3.61 -4.24 14.26
C VAL A 396 3.46 -3.47 12.95
N PRO A 397 2.31 -3.51 12.22
CA PRO A 397 2.16 -2.77 10.96
C PRO A 397 2.33 -1.25 11.09
N ASP A 398 1.75 -0.60 12.11
CA ASP A 398 1.91 0.85 12.31
C ASP A 398 3.35 1.20 12.68
N VAL A 399 3.95 0.35 13.51
CA VAL A 399 5.34 0.48 13.95
C VAL A 399 6.27 0.31 12.76
N MET A 400 5.99 -0.58 11.82
CA MET A 400 6.78 -0.77 10.60
C MET A 400 6.81 0.50 9.75
N VAL A 401 5.66 1.18 9.60
CA VAL A 401 5.53 2.41 8.82
C VAL A 401 6.19 3.61 9.51
N ILE A 402 6.40 3.57 10.82
CA ILE A 402 7.09 4.64 11.56
C ILE A 402 8.59 4.34 11.68
N VAL A 403 8.94 3.15 12.17
CA VAL A 403 10.30 2.76 12.55
C VAL A 403 11.20 2.59 11.34
N LEU A 404 10.78 1.87 10.30
CA LEU A 404 11.66 1.64 9.14
C LEU A 404 11.99 2.96 8.42
N PRO A 405 11.01 3.83 8.09
CA PRO A 405 11.33 5.12 7.49
C PRO A 405 12.22 5.99 8.37
N PHE A 406 11.99 6.02 9.69
CA PHE A 406 12.88 6.73 10.61
C PHE A 406 14.32 6.20 10.54
N LEU A 407 14.52 4.88 10.62
CA LEU A 407 15.87 4.33 10.59
C LEU A 407 16.58 4.53 9.24
N TYR A 408 15.87 4.30 8.11
CA TYR A 408 16.47 4.31 6.77
C TYR A 408 16.54 5.69 6.11
N HIS A 409 15.54 6.55 6.32
CA HIS A 409 15.48 7.86 5.63
C HIS A 409 15.96 9.01 6.50
N ILE A 410 16.05 8.81 7.82
CA ILE A 410 16.44 9.86 8.75
C ILE A 410 17.78 9.53 9.39
N LEU A 411 17.82 8.43 10.15
CA LEU A 411 18.98 8.13 10.99
C LEU A 411 20.21 7.69 10.17
N LEU A 412 20.03 6.80 9.20
CA LEU A 412 21.13 6.31 8.37
C LEU A 412 21.77 7.43 7.52
N PRO A 413 21.01 8.30 6.82
CA PRO A 413 21.59 9.45 6.14
C PRO A 413 22.29 10.42 7.09
N LEU A 414 21.73 10.67 8.28
CA LEU A 414 22.37 11.53 9.29
C LEU A 414 23.78 11.02 9.64
N PHE A 415 23.93 9.71 9.87
CA PHE A 415 25.24 9.10 10.12
C PHE A 415 26.17 9.30 8.92
N VAL A 416 25.71 9.01 7.69
CA VAL A 416 26.50 9.26 6.47
C VAL A 416 27.01 10.70 6.40
N PHE A 417 26.16 11.69 6.72
CA PHE A 417 26.54 13.10 6.69
C PHE A 417 27.54 13.49 7.77
N ILE A 418 27.36 13.01 9.01
CA ILE A 418 28.30 13.26 10.10
C ILE A 418 29.69 12.77 9.70
N TYR A 419 29.79 11.53 9.20
CA TYR A 419 31.06 10.96 8.76
C TYR A 419 31.63 11.67 7.52
N ALA A 420 30.79 12.11 6.57
CA ALA A 420 31.22 12.90 5.42
C ALA A 420 31.79 14.26 5.83
N LEU A 421 31.21 14.94 6.82
CA LEU A 421 31.73 16.19 7.38
C LEU A 421 33.07 15.98 8.10
N HIS A 422 33.21 14.89 8.85
CA HIS A 422 34.49 14.53 9.45
C HIS A 422 35.56 14.24 8.38
N ALA A 423 35.19 13.55 7.30
CA ALA A 423 36.08 13.27 6.17
C ALA A 423 36.52 14.56 5.46
N GLU A 424 35.58 15.47 5.15
CA GLU A 424 35.90 16.76 4.54
C GLU A 424 36.87 17.57 5.41
N ARG A 425 36.61 17.63 6.72
CA ARG A 425 37.49 18.30 7.67
C ARG A 425 38.88 17.66 7.69
N ALA A 426 38.96 16.34 7.60
CA ALA A 426 40.23 15.61 7.52
C ALA A 426 41.03 16.03 6.27
N PHE A 427 40.38 16.02 5.10
CA PHE A 427 41.02 16.43 3.85
C PHE A 427 41.53 17.88 3.91
N VAL A 428 40.74 18.81 4.45
CA VAL A 428 41.16 20.21 4.60
C VAL A 428 42.37 20.34 5.53
N CYS A 429 42.38 19.63 6.66
CA CYS A 429 43.49 19.67 7.60
C CYS A 429 44.78 19.08 7.02
N ILE A 430 44.69 17.95 6.30
CA ILE A 430 45.82 17.33 5.61
C ILE A 430 46.34 18.27 4.51
N HIS A 431 45.45 18.86 3.71
CA HIS A 431 45.83 19.80 2.66
C HIS A 431 46.52 21.05 3.21
N MET A 432 45.97 21.67 4.26
CA MET A 432 46.57 22.84 4.95
C MET A 432 47.94 22.51 5.52
N ARG A 433 48.12 21.30 6.09
CA ARG A 433 49.41 20.84 6.61
C ARG A 433 50.42 20.65 5.47
N ASN A 434 50.02 20.03 4.36
CA ASN A 434 50.89 19.85 3.20
C ASN A 434 51.27 21.19 2.55
N ASP A 435 50.35 22.16 2.47
CA ASP A 435 50.64 23.50 1.95
C ASP A 435 51.58 24.29 2.89
N LYS A 436 51.44 24.15 4.21
CA LYS A 436 52.40 24.72 5.19
C LYS A 436 53.79 24.09 5.07
N HIS A 437 53.88 22.76 4.92
CA HIS A 437 55.16 22.08 4.68
C HIS A 437 55.79 22.52 3.36
N ARG A 438 54.99 22.63 2.29
CA ARG A 438 55.46 23.11 0.99
C ARG A 438 55.97 24.55 1.07
N LYS A 439 55.24 25.47 1.71
CA LYS A 439 55.67 26.86 1.94
C LYS A 439 56.91 26.97 2.83
N SER A 440 57.05 26.08 3.81
CA SER A 440 58.27 25.97 4.63
C SER A 440 59.48 25.49 3.83
N MET A 441 59.29 24.69 2.77
CA MET A 441 60.35 24.26 1.85
C MET A 441 60.59 25.24 0.70
N GLU A 442 59.57 25.98 0.28
CA GLU A 442 59.59 26.97 -0.81
C GLU A 442 59.93 28.40 -0.33
N ALA A 443 60.17 28.62 0.96
CA ALA A 443 60.68 29.89 1.49
C ALA A 443 62.03 30.33 0.88
N ASP A 444 62.63 29.51 0.01
CA ASP A 444 63.84 29.79 -0.74
C ASP A 444 63.61 30.20 -2.23
N LYS A 445 62.38 30.11 -2.78
CA LYS A 445 62.07 30.63 -4.14
C LYS A 445 60.63 31.12 -4.28
N SER A 446 60.48 32.35 -4.76
CA SER A 446 59.20 33.03 -5.05
C SER A 446 58.43 32.37 -6.19
N VAL A 447 57.32 31.69 -5.87
CA VAL A 447 56.33 31.23 -6.86
C VAL A 447 54.92 31.55 -6.34
N GLU A 448 54.06 32.05 -7.23
CA GLU A 448 52.68 32.44 -6.93
C GLU A 448 51.81 31.25 -6.48
N PRO A 449 50.88 31.45 -5.52
CA PRO A 449 50.06 30.38 -4.99
C PRO A 449 48.87 30.08 -5.91
N TYR A 450 48.91 28.95 -6.61
CA TYR A 450 47.72 28.40 -7.27
C TYR A 450 46.60 28.10 -6.27
N SER A 451 45.42 28.61 -6.59
CA SER A 451 44.19 28.60 -5.78
C SER A 451 43.54 27.21 -5.72
N CYS A 452 43.59 26.57 -4.54
CA CYS A 452 42.60 25.57 -4.11
C CYS A 452 41.86 26.02 -2.83
N LYS A 453 41.76 27.33 -2.58
CA LYS A 453 40.90 27.86 -1.49
C LYS A 453 39.41 27.87 -1.86
N VAL A 454 39.10 27.80 -3.17
CA VAL A 454 37.74 27.94 -3.70
C VAL A 454 36.99 26.58 -3.70
N CYS A 455 37.66 25.47 -4.04
CA CYS A 455 37.02 24.14 -4.09
C CYS A 455 36.64 23.59 -2.70
N ALA A 456 37.53 23.69 -1.70
CA ALA A 456 37.27 23.19 -0.33
C ALA A 456 36.19 24.00 0.42
N ARG A 457 36.01 25.28 0.08
CA ARG A 457 34.91 26.09 0.66
C ARG A 457 33.56 25.75 0.05
N TRP A 458 33.53 25.36 -1.22
CA TRP A 458 32.30 24.96 -1.90
C TRP A 458 31.81 23.59 -1.42
N SER A 459 32.69 22.60 -1.22
CA SER A 459 32.31 21.29 -0.69
C SER A 459 31.68 21.38 0.70
N ARG A 460 32.28 22.15 1.62
CA ARG A 460 31.71 22.37 2.95
C ARG A 460 30.40 23.15 2.91
N LYS A 461 30.29 24.18 2.07
CA LYS A 461 29.03 24.91 1.88
C LYS A 461 27.95 24.02 1.26
N ALA A 462 28.30 23.15 0.32
CA ALA A 462 27.38 22.17 -0.26
C ALA A 462 26.95 21.12 0.76
N LEU A 463 27.88 20.55 1.53
CA LEU A 463 27.56 19.60 2.61
C LEU A 463 26.71 20.26 3.70
N LEU A 464 26.99 21.50 4.09
CA LEU A 464 26.18 22.24 5.05
C LEU A 464 24.81 22.64 4.47
N PHE A 465 24.72 22.94 3.16
CA PHE A 465 23.45 23.20 2.49
C PHE A 465 22.62 21.92 2.34
N ILE A 466 23.26 20.77 2.11
CA ILE A 466 22.62 19.46 2.13
C ILE A 466 22.22 19.09 3.56
N CYS A 467 23.06 19.34 4.56
CA CYS A 467 22.71 19.13 5.98
C CYS A 467 21.57 20.06 6.41
N LEU A 468 21.54 21.31 5.93
CA LEU A 468 20.43 22.23 6.14
C LEU A 468 19.19 21.75 5.36
N GLY A 469 19.36 21.21 4.17
CA GLY A 469 18.29 20.57 3.40
C GLY A 469 17.73 19.34 4.09
N VAL A 470 18.59 18.55 4.75
CA VAL A 470 18.24 17.37 5.56
C VAL A 470 17.64 17.80 6.89
N LEU A 471 18.12 18.86 7.53
CA LEU A 471 17.54 19.48 8.73
C LEU A 471 16.20 20.15 8.42
N CYS A 472 16.04 20.76 7.24
CA CYS A 472 14.77 21.26 6.74
C CYS A 472 13.86 20.09 6.37
N LEU A 473 14.40 19.03 5.78
CA LEU A 473 13.68 17.77 5.59
C LEU A 473 13.33 17.16 6.94
N HIS A 474 14.10 17.30 8.02
CA HIS A 474 13.86 16.82 9.39
C HIS A 474 12.94 17.72 10.22
N ALA A 475 12.93 19.03 9.96
CA ALA A 475 11.91 19.94 10.49
C ALA A 475 10.60 19.67 9.75
N GLN A 476 10.70 19.42 8.45
CA GLN A 476 9.64 18.78 7.69
C GLN A 476 9.40 17.35 8.16
N VAL A 477 10.40 16.60 8.67
CA VAL A 477 10.54 15.31 9.43
C VAL A 477 9.64 15.19 10.65
N ASP A 478 9.73 16.13 11.59
CA ASP A 478 8.78 16.22 12.69
C ASP A 478 7.40 16.63 12.17
N THR A 479 7.39 17.41 11.08
CA THR A 479 6.19 17.58 10.26
C THR A 479 5.89 16.37 9.36
N PHE A 480 6.74 15.31 9.23
CA PHE A 480 6.88 14.20 8.21
C PHE A 480 6.87 12.84 8.87
N VAL A 481 6.82 12.75 10.19
CA VAL A 481 6.06 11.74 10.89
C VAL A 481 4.60 12.19 10.79
N ALA A 482 4.31 13.48 11.04
CA ALA A 482 3.00 14.07 10.72
C ALA A 482 2.71 14.10 9.20
N ILE A 483 3.72 14.16 8.34
CA ILE A 483 3.73 14.16 6.86
C ILE A 483 4.11 12.79 6.33
N VAL A 484 4.38 11.73 7.08
CA VAL A 484 4.33 10.33 6.61
C VAL A 484 2.95 9.81 6.92
N ILE A 485 2.37 10.21 8.06
CA ILE A 485 0.92 10.24 8.27
C ILE A 485 0.26 11.11 7.18
N ILE A 486 0.80 12.29 6.84
CA ILE A 486 0.31 13.12 5.72
C ILE A 486 0.85 12.67 4.33
N ILE A 487 1.87 11.82 4.12
CA ILE A 487 2.41 11.39 2.78
C ILE A 487 1.82 10.04 2.40
N PHE A 488 1.57 9.15 3.36
CA PHE A 488 0.48 8.19 3.22
C PHE A 488 -0.90 8.88 3.12
N HIS A 489 -0.99 10.21 3.17
CA HIS A 489 -2.19 10.98 2.83
C HIS A 489 -1.97 11.95 1.62
N ARG A 490 -0.75 12.18 1.13
CA ARG A 490 -0.38 13.21 0.12
C ARG A 490 0.28 12.61 -1.12
N TYR A 491 0.83 11.40 -1.01
CA TYR A 491 1.14 10.52 -2.15
C TYR A 491 0.03 9.49 -2.38
N LEU A 492 -0.87 9.33 -1.41
CA LEU A 492 -2.12 8.59 -1.51
C LEU A 492 -3.34 9.51 -1.79
N PHE A 493 -3.23 10.84 -1.75
CA PHE A 493 -4.24 11.77 -2.28
C PHE A 493 -3.67 13.16 -2.65
N PHE A 494 -4.18 13.72 -3.75
CA PHE A 494 -3.90 15.02 -4.42
C PHE A 494 -2.82 15.07 -5.53
N PRO A 495 -3.25 15.05 -6.81
CA PRO A 495 -2.77 16.01 -7.79
C PRO A 495 -3.35 17.40 -7.48
N SER A 496 -2.52 18.41 -7.69
CA SER A 496 -2.86 19.83 -7.66
C SER A 496 -4.05 20.18 -8.56
N GLU A 497 -5.13 20.71 -7.99
CA GLU A 497 -5.91 21.86 -8.49
C GLU A 497 -7.12 22.12 -7.58
N CYS A 498 -7.03 23.15 -6.72
CA CYS A 498 -8.19 23.87 -6.15
C CYS A 498 -7.71 25.13 -5.41
N LEU A 499 -7.00 26.00 -6.14
CA LEU A 499 -7.06 27.43 -5.87
C LEU A 499 -8.11 27.97 -6.84
N LEU A 500 -9.34 28.15 -6.36
CA LEU A 500 -10.39 29.07 -6.83
C LEU A 500 -11.77 28.45 -6.59
N PHE A 501 -12.34 28.64 -5.40
CA PHE A 501 -13.77 28.96 -5.29
C PHE A 501 -14.02 29.64 -3.93
N ARG A 502 -13.69 30.93 -3.88
CA ARG A 502 -14.14 31.86 -2.84
C ARG A 502 -15.15 32.80 -3.47
N ARG A 503 -16.44 32.47 -3.36
CA ARG A 503 -17.62 33.37 -3.24
C ARG A 503 -18.87 32.66 -3.76
N SER A 504 -19.74 32.28 -2.85
CA SER A 504 -21.12 32.80 -2.86
C SER A 504 -21.77 32.49 -1.53
N SER A 505 -21.85 33.53 -0.71
CA SER A 505 -22.72 33.61 0.46
C SER A 505 -24.18 33.62 0.01
N LYS A 506 -24.98 32.70 0.55
CA LYS A 506 -26.38 32.86 1.02
C LYS A 506 -27.17 31.56 0.75
N MET A 507 -27.40 30.78 1.79
CA MET A 507 -28.67 30.06 1.95
C MET A 507 -28.91 29.78 3.44
N SER A 508 -30.15 30.01 3.86
CA SER A 508 -30.63 30.11 5.24
C SER A 508 -30.74 28.76 5.96
N PRO A 509 -30.64 28.74 7.30
CA PRO A 509 -30.81 27.52 8.09
C PRO A 509 -32.28 27.27 8.38
N GLN A 510 -32.92 26.35 7.65
CA GLN A 510 -34.16 25.73 8.11
C GLN A 510 -34.14 24.24 7.75
N GLN A 511 -34.57 23.44 8.73
CA GLN A 511 -34.81 22.00 8.72
C GLN A 511 -33.61 21.08 9.01
N LEU A 512 -33.16 21.16 10.28
CA LEU A 512 -33.02 19.96 11.09
C LEU A 512 -34.41 19.32 11.25
N VAL A 513 -34.52 18.00 11.05
CA VAL A 513 -35.39 17.03 11.76
C VAL A 513 -35.29 15.67 11.02
N CYS A 514 -34.82 14.65 11.75
CA CYS A 514 -35.16 13.20 11.64
C CYS A 514 -34.87 12.47 10.30
N ASN A 515 -34.35 11.24 10.22
CA ASN A 515 -34.22 10.08 11.12
C ASN A 515 -33.03 9.23 10.61
N GLU A 516 -32.23 8.67 11.52
CA GLU A 516 -32.07 7.21 11.71
C GLU A 516 -32.22 6.38 10.43
N PHE A 517 -31.07 5.95 9.86
CA PHE A 517 -30.69 4.55 9.63
C PHE A 517 -29.18 4.45 9.35
#